data_AF-A0AA97I203-F1
#
_entry.id   AF-A0AA97I203-F1
#
_cell.length_a   1.000
_cell.length_b   1.000
_cell.length_c   1.000
_cell.angle_alpha   90.00
_cell.angle_beta   90.00
_cell.angle_gamma   90.00
#
_symmetry.space_group_name_H-M   'P 1'
#
loop_
_entity.id
_entity.type
_entity.pdbx_description
1 polymer ?
#
loop_
_entity_poly.entity_id
_entity_poly.type
_entity_poly.pdbx_seq_one_letter_code
_entity_poly.pdbx_strand_id
1 'polypeptide(L)'
;MINANLGKDQFSAYLTLMLPIILMFFLGIANFAMHKAVMESGHPAIQSTRVAFDRATGGWGGYALEYTILLAAMSFVNVGYMAALGAYLGYTCLNGVAAWILLKGRM
;
A
#
# COMPACT_ATOMS: atom_id res chain seq x y z
N MET A 1 1.22 14.67 -43.01
CA MET A 1 1.63 15.60 -41.94
C MET A 1 1.63 14.82 -40.63
N ILE A 2 2.77 14.60 -39.99
CA ILE A 2 2.84 13.98 -38.65
C ILE A 2 2.39 15.05 -37.65
N ASN A 3 1.32 14.78 -36.90
CA ASN A 3 0.77 15.72 -35.94
C ASN A 3 1.71 15.85 -34.73
N ALA A 4 2.37 17.00 -34.61
CA ALA A 4 3.34 17.30 -33.55
C ALA A 4 2.74 17.27 -32.13
N ASN A 5 1.41 17.20 -31.98
CA ASN A 5 0.75 17.08 -30.67
C ASN A 5 0.77 15.65 -30.12
N LEU A 6 0.93 14.62 -30.96
CA LEU A 6 0.97 13.21 -30.49
C LEU A 6 2.05 12.99 -29.42
N GLY A 7 3.23 13.61 -29.57
CA GLY A 7 4.32 13.48 -28.58
C GLY A 7 4.02 14.17 -27.24
N LYS A 8 3.34 15.32 -27.28
CA LYS A 8 2.98 16.08 -26.06
C LYS A 8 1.87 15.39 -25.28
N ASP A 9 0.87 14.84 -25.98
CA ASP A 9 -0.26 14.15 -25.37
C ASP A 9 0.19 12.86 -24.67
N GLN A 10 1.09 12.10 -25.31
CA GLN A 10 1.71 10.92 -24.71
C GLN A 10 2.55 11.28 -23.48
N PHE A 11 3.39 12.31 -23.58
CA PHE A 11 4.20 12.77 -22.45
C PHE A 11 3.35 13.21 -21.25
N SER A 12 2.27 13.96 -21.50
CA SER A 12 1.32 14.37 -20.46
C SER A 12 0.61 13.16 -19.82
N ALA A 13 0.26 12.16 -20.62
CA ALA A 13 -0.33 10.92 -20.12
C ALA A 13 0.64 10.17 -19.18
N TYR A 14 1.91 10.04 -19.55
CA TYR A 14 2.92 9.43 -18.68
C TYR A 14 3.05 10.16 -17.34
N LEU A 15 3.15 11.50 -17.35
CA LEU A 15 3.23 12.29 -16.13
C LEU A 15 2.01 12.08 -15.22
N THR A 16 0.82 11.97 -15.82
CA THR A 16 -0.44 11.76 -15.11
C THR A 16 -0.50 10.40 -14.40
N LEU A 17 0.15 9.38 -14.96
CA LEU A 17 0.24 8.03 -14.37
C LEU A 17 1.39 7.89 -13.37
N MET A 18 2.54 8.52 -13.65
CA MET A 18 3.75 8.40 -12.84
C MET A 18 3.59 9.01 -11.45
N LEU A 19 2.97 10.19 -11.33
CA LEU A 19 2.85 10.87 -10.04
C LEU A 19 2.03 10.03 -9.02
N PRO A 20 0.82 9.53 -9.34
CA PRO A 20 0.09 8.61 -8.47
C PRO A 20 0.87 7.36 -8.08
N ILE A 21 1.61 6.76 -9.01
CA ILE A 21 2.43 5.57 -8.73
C ILE A 21 3.53 5.90 -7.72
N ILE A 22 4.23 7.01 -7.91
CA ILE A 22 5.27 7.48 -6.96
C ILE A 22 4.66 7.72 -5.57
N LEU A 23 3.50 8.37 -5.50
CA LEU A 23 2.80 8.60 -4.23
C LEU A 23 2.42 7.27 -3.54
N MET A 24 1.84 6.32 -4.28
CA MET A 24 1.50 5.01 -3.74
C MET A 24 2.74 4.24 -3.29
N PHE A 25 3.88 4.40 -3.96
CA PHE A 25 5.13 3.75 -3.54
C PHE A 25 5.58 4.22 -2.15
N PHE A 26 5.56 5.54 -1.91
CA PHE A 26 5.89 6.09 -0.60
C PHE A 26 4.86 5.73 0.48
N LEU A 27 3.57 5.73 0.14
CA LEU A 27 2.52 5.22 1.03
C LEU A 27 2.76 3.74 1.37
N GLY A 28 3.20 2.95 0.39
CA GLY A 28 3.59 1.56 0.58
C GLY A 28 4.74 1.42 1.57
N ILE A 29 5.82 2.19 1.41
CA ILE A 29 6.94 2.20 2.37
C ILE A 29 6.43 2.50 3.79
N ALA A 30 5.57 3.51 3.93
CA ALA A 30 4.97 3.84 5.22
C ALA A 30 4.12 2.68 5.77
N ASN A 31 3.31 2.04 4.93
CA ASN A 31 2.46 0.92 5.34
C ASN A 31 3.27 -0.29 5.82
N PHE A 32 4.33 -0.64 5.09
CA PHE A 32 5.27 -1.69 5.49
C PHE A 32 5.98 -1.37 6.80
N ALA A 33 6.40 -0.11 6.98
CA ALA A 33 7.03 0.34 8.22
C ALA A 33 6.06 0.26 9.41
N MET A 34 4.80 0.70 9.23
CA MET A 34 3.76 0.60 10.25
C MET A 34 3.44 -0.86 10.60
N HIS A 35 3.29 -1.71 9.59
CA HIS A 35 3.05 -3.14 9.77
C HIS A 35 4.19 -3.79 10.56
N LYS A 36 5.44 -3.50 10.18
CA LYS A 36 6.62 -3.98 10.91
C LYS A 36 6.62 -3.53 12.36
N ALA A 37 6.39 -2.24 12.63
CA ALA A 37 6.35 -1.70 13.99
C ALA A 37 5.28 -2.40 14.84
N VAL A 38 4.10 -2.65 14.28
CA VAL A 38 3.03 -3.39 14.97
C VAL A 38 3.45 -4.83 15.26
N MET A 39 4.04 -5.52 14.30
CA MET A 39 4.50 -6.90 14.47
C MET A 39 5.62 -7.03 15.51
N GLU A 40 6.50 -6.04 15.60
CA GLU A 40 7.61 -6.00 16.56
C GLU A 40 7.18 -5.49 17.94
N SER A 41 5.99 -4.90 18.09
CA SER A 41 5.49 -4.35 19.35
C SER A 41 5.22 -5.40 20.44
N GLY A 42 5.13 -6.68 20.08
CA GLY A 42 4.89 -7.79 21.01
C GLY A 42 3.48 -7.84 21.61
N HIS A 43 2.54 -7.04 21.10
CA HIS A 43 1.19 -6.93 21.67
C HIS A 43 0.43 -8.27 21.67
N PRO A 44 -0.25 -8.68 22.77
CA PRO A 44 -0.97 -9.96 22.86
C PRO A 44 -1.99 -10.20 21.72
N ALA A 45 -2.67 -9.13 21.29
CA ALA A 45 -3.62 -9.16 20.15
C ALA A 45 -2.95 -9.50 18.81
N ILE A 46 -1.67 -9.17 18.65
CA ILE A 46 -0.87 -9.50 17.47
C ILE A 46 -0.36 -10.94 17.57
N GLN A 47 0.01 -11.40 18.77
CA GLN A 47 0.47 -12.78 18.95
C GLN A 47 -0.60 -13.80 18.57
N SER A 48 -1.87 -13.56 18.93
CA SER A 48 -2.98 -14.46 18.56
C SER A 48 -3.23 -14.50 17.05
N THR A 49 -3.14 -13.35 16.38
CA THR A 49 -3.31 -13.24 14.92
C THR A 49 -2.12 -13.85 14.17
N ARG A 50 -0.90 -13.65 14.70
CA ARG A 50 0.34 -14.22 14.17
C ARG A 50 0.32 -15.75 14.25
N VAL A 51 -0.18 -16.35 15.34
CA VAL A 51 -0.35 -17.80 15.44
C VAL A 51 -1.27 -18.37 14.35
N ALA A 52 -2.32 -17.64 13.95
CA ALA A 52 -3.23 -18.05 12.88
C ALA A 52 -2.56 -17.98 11.49
N PHE A 53 -1.76 -16.93 11.23
CA PHE A 53 -1.09 -16.73 9.93
C PHE A 53 0.25 -17.48 9.79
N ASP A 54 0.96 -17.72 10.90
CA ASP A 54 2.28 -18.38 10.92
C ASP A 54 2.20 -19.82 10.43
N ARG A 55 1.10 -20.54 10.72
CA ARG A 55 0.93 -21.95 10.32
C ARG A 55 0.95 -22.17 8.81
N ALA A 56 0.58 -21.16 8.01
CA ALA A 56 0.53 -21.26 6.56
C ALA A 56 1.63 -20.47 5.83
N THR A 57 2.16 -19.39 6.44
CA THR A 57 3.02 -18.42 5.73
C THR A 57 4.34 -18.12 6.43
N GLY A 58 4.63 -18.76 7.57
CA GLY A 58 5.88 -18.55 8.31
C GLY A 58 6.06 -17.12 8.85
N GLY A 59 4.96 -16.39 9.06
CA GLY A 59 4.96 -15.02 9.59
C GLY A 59 5.16 -13.92 8.55
N TRP A 60 5.28 -14.28 7.27
CA TRP A 60 5.44 -13.34 6.17
C TRP A 60 4.13 -13.00 5.46
N GLY A 61 3.02 -13.67 5.81
CA GLY A 61 1.73 -13.49 5.14
C GLY A 61 1.22 -12.04 5.18
N GLY A 62 1.43 -11.32 6.29
CA GLY A 62 1.11 -9.90 6.40
C GLY A 62 1.84 -9.07 5.35
N TYR A 63 3.16 -9.22 5.23
CA TYR A 63 3.98 -8.53 4.22
C TYR A 63 3.57 -8.89 2.78
N ALA A 64 3.23 -10.16 2.53
CA ALA A 64 2.77 -10.59 1.21
C ALA A 64 1.42 -9.92 0.84
N LEU A 65 0.51 -9.78 1.80
CA LEU A 65 -0.75 -9.06 1.61
C LEU A 65 -0.51 -7.57 1.36
N GLU A 66 0.31 -6.92 2.17
CA GLU A 66 0.68 -5.51 2.00
C GLU A 66 1.26 -5.26 0.60
N TYR A 67 2.15 -6.14 0.14
CA TYR A 67 2.72 -6.08 -1.21
C TYR A 67 1.67 -6.28 -2.29
N THR A 68 0.80 -7.28 -2.14
CA THR A 68 -0.23 -7.61 -3.13
C THR A 68 -1.21 -6.46 -3.31
N ILE A 69 -1.63 -5.82 -2.22
CA ILE A 69 -2.56 -4.68 -2.27
C ILE A 69 -1.89 -3.48 -2.96
N LEU A 70 -0.63 -3.17 -2.61
CA LEU A 70 0.13 -2.10 -3.27
C LEU A 70 0.32 -2.36 -4.77
N LEU A 71 0.74 -3.58 -5.11
CA LEU A 71 0.97 -3.99 -6.49
C LEU A 71 -0.31 -3.92 -7.31
N ALA A 72 -1.44 -4.37 -6.75
CA ALA A 72 -2.74 -4.26 -7.39
C ALA A 72 -3.11 -2.79 -7.63
N ALA A 73 -3.00 -1.92 -6.62
CA ALA A 73 -3.35 -0.51 -6.73
C ALA A 73 -2.53 0.21 -7.82
N MET A 74 -1.20 0.01 -7.84
CA MET A 74 -0.33 0.56 -8.86
C MET A 74 -0.66 0.03 -10.26
N SER A 75 -0.97 -1.26 -10.39
CA SER A 75 -1.34 -1.88 -11.67
C SER A 75 -2.64 -1.29 -12.21
N PHE A 76 -3.64 -1.08 -11.36
CA PHE A 76 -4.91 -0.46 -11.75
C PHE A 76 -4.73 0.99 -12.21
N VAL A 77 -3.93 1.78 -11.50
CA VAL A 77 -3.60 3.14 -11.93
C VAL A 77 -2.86 3.15 -13.26
N ASN A 78 -1.91 2.23 -13.47
CA ASN A 78 -1.15 2.16 -14.72
C ASN A 78 -2.02 1.91 -15.96
N VAL A 79 -3.17 1.24 -15.80
CA VAL A 79 -4.15 1.05 -16.88
C VAL A 79 -5.29 2.09 -16.86
N GLY A 80 -5.16 3.16 -16.06
CA GLY A 80 -6.04 4.33 -16.07
C GLY A 80 -7.09 4.41 -14.95
N TYR A 81 -7.20 3.42 -14.06
CA TYR A 81 -8.19 3.43 -12.98
C TYR A 81 -7.72 4.25 -11.76
N MET A 82 -7.90 5.57 -11.83
CA MET A 82 -7.49 6.51 -10.77
C MET A 82 -8.18 6.30 -9.42
N ALA A 83 -9.34 5.65 -9.39
CA ALA A 83 -10.02 5.29 -8.14
C ALA A 83 -9.16 4.40 -7.21
N ALA A 84 -8.21 3.64 -7.78
CA ALA A 84 -7.29 2.80 -7.01
C ALA A 84 -6.34 3.62 -6.12
N LEU A 85 -5.97 4.85 -6.52
CA LEU A 85 -5.19 5.76 -5.66
C LEU A 85 -5.97 6.10 -4.38
N GLY A 86 -7.25 6.45 -4.51
CA GLY A 86 -8.11 6.77 -3.38
C GLY A 86 -8.35 5.57 -2.46
N ALA A 87 -8.55 4.38 -3.05
CA ALA A 87 -8.68 3.14 -2.29
C ALA A 87 -7.41 2.83 -1.48
N TYR A 88 -6.24 2.96 -2.11
CA TYR A 88 -4.96 2.70 -1.43
C TYR A 88 -4.68 3.74 -0.34
N LEU A 89 -4.97 5.02 -0.58
CA LEU A 89 -4.84 6.07 0.43
C LEU A 89 -5.74 5.79 1.65
N GLY A 90 -7.01 5.42 1.42
CA GLY A 90 -7.94 5.04 2.48
C GLY A 90 -7.44 3.83 3.27
N TYR A 91 -6.94 2.81 2.58
CA TYR A 91 -6.32 1.65 3.20
C TYR A 91 -5.12 2.02 4.09
N THR A 92 -4.18 2.84 3.59
CA THR A 92 -3.03 3.31 4.39
C THR A 92 -3.45 4.11 5.61
N CYS A 93 -4.47 4.97 5.50
CA CYS A 93 -5.00 5.71 6.65
C CYS A 93 -5.59 4.78 7.71
N LEU A 94 -6.38 3.79 7.31
CA LEU A 94 -6.95 2.79 8.23
C LEU A 94 -5.84 1.99 8.93
N ASN A 95 -4.83 1.55 8.18
CA ASN A 95 -3.66 0.86 8.73
C ASN A 95 -2.89 1.76 9.72
N GLY A 96 -2.76 3.05 9.43
CA GLY A 96 -2.13 4.01 10.35
C GLY A 96 -2.91 4.20 11.65
N VAL A 97 -4.23 4.29 11.59
CA VAL A 97 -5.10 4.34 12.78
C VAL A 97 -4.97 3.06 13.59
N ALA A 98 -5.03 1.89 12.94
CA ALA A 98 -4.88 0.60 13.60
C ALA A 98 -3.51 0.48 14.28
N ALA A 99 -2.43 0.82 13.56
CA ALA A 99 -1.07 0.81 14.10
C ALA A 99 -0.94 1.75 15.30
N TRP A 100 -1.51 2.95 15.24
CA TRP A 100 -1.47 3.90 16.36
C TRP A 100 -2.16 3.37 17.62
N ILE A 101 -3.36 2.79 17.47
CA ILE A 101 -4.12 2.21 18.58
C ILE A 101 -3.32 1.11 19.26
N LEU A 102 -2.76 0.19 18.47
CA LEU A 102 -1.99 -0.95 18.95
C LEU A 102 -0.67 -0.54 19.60
N LEU A 103 0.08 0.36 18.96
CA LEU A 103 1.38 0.81 19.47
C LEU A 103 1.28 1.66 20.74
N LYS A 104 0.17 2.38 20.93
CA LYS A 104 -0.08 3.12 22.17
C LYS A 104 -0.62 2.25 23.31
N GLY A 105 -0.81 0.94 23.09
CA GLY A 105 -1.38 0.04 24.09
C GLY A 105 -2.80 0.44 24.49
N ARG A 106 -3.56 1.05 23.57
CA ARG A 106 -4.95 1.45 23.81
C ARG A 106 -5.92 0.26 23.70
N MET A 107 -5.41 -0.91 23.36
CA MET A 107 -6.04 -2.24 23.34
C MET A 107 -4.95 -3.26 23.54
#